data_AF-A0AAV7Y8K9-F1
#
_entry.id   AF-A0AAV7Y8K9-F1
#
_cell.length_a   1.000
_cell.length_b   1.000
_cell.length_c   1.000
_cell.angle_alpha   90.00
_cell.angle_beta   90.00
_cell.angle_gamma   90.00
#
_symmetry.space_group_name_H-M   'P 1'
#
loop_
_entity.id
_entity.type
_entity.pdbx_description
1 polymer ?
#
loop_
_entity_poly.entity_id
_entity_poly.type
_entity_poly.pdbx_seq_one_letter_code
_entity_poly.pdbx_strand_id
1 'polypeptide(L)'
;MTQNSQKRKIEKEIAIEQECFHLILNGKKKLRYSVLFNDLQSQIKKKVKNKQQKKLQKRKIVTMNSSRPGGAFFLFLRDFRRQNKKKNKTKKIQQKEISKRASIEWGKLKKSKRNKYNKIIKEQIQEWLNSTKNLENESQRKRKSVPSESVDEEGNHTKKFRPPTRKNDQFPRLFEY
;
A
#
# COMPACT_ATOMS: atom_id res chain seq x y z
N MET A 1 -29.66 -4.38 8.65
CA MET A 1 -29.87 -2.91 8.66
C MET A 1 -31.29 -2.65 8.18
N THR A 2 -32.13 -2.03 8.99
CA THR A 2 -33.58 -1.92 8.75
C THR A 2 -33.89 -0.83 7.72
N GLN A 3 -34.89 -1.06 6.85
CA GLN A 3 -35.33 -0.10 5.82
C GLN A 3 -35.66 1.29 6.40
N ASN A 4 -36.13 1.34 7.65
CA ASN A 4 -36.37 2.58 8.40
C ASN A 4 -35.10 3.43 8.60
N SER A 5 -33.91 2.81 8.63
CA SER A 5 -32.64 3.53 8.75
C SER A 5 -32.25 4.25 7.45
N GLN A 6 -32.60 3.69 6.30
CA GLN A 6 -32.35 4.31 5.00
C GLN A 6 -33.34 5.44 4.73
N LYS A 7 -34.62 5.24 5.05
CA LYS A 7 -35.66 6.28 4.90
C LYS A 7 -35.30 7.57 5.68
N ARG A 8 -34.89 7.44 6.95
CA ARG A 8 -34.45 8.57 7.77
C ARG A 8 -33.19 9.28 7.26
N LYS A 9 -32.35 8.61 6.45
CA LYS A 9 -31.18 9.24 5.82
C LYS A 9 -31.60 10.10 4.63
N ILE A 10 -32.48 9.56 3.78
CA ILE A 10 -33.01 10.26 2.61
C ILE A 10 -33.81 11.51 3.03
N GLU A 11 -34.67 11.38 4.05
CA GLU A 11 -35.44 12.52 4.58
C GLU A 11 -34.53 13.65 5.11
N LYS A 12 -33.39 13.30 5.72
CA LYS A 12 -32.40 14.29 6.18
C LYS A 12 -31.65 14.95 5.03
N GLU A 13 -31.33 14.20 3.97
CA GLU A 13 -30.68 14.76 2.78
C GLU A 13 -31.61 15.75 2.06
N ILE A 14 -32.89 15.40 1.87
CA ILE A 14 -33.90 16.28 1.26
C ILE A 14 -34.08 17.57 2.07
N ALA A 15 -34.15 17.47 3.41
CA ALA A 15 -34.29 18.65 4.26
C ALA A 15 -33.09 19.61 4.13
N ILE A 16 -31.87 19.07 4.06
CA ILE A 16 -30.64 19.87 3.87
C ILE A 16 -30.65 20.56 2.50
N GLU A 17 -31.10 19.88 1.43
CA GLU A 17 -31.20 20.47 0.10
C GLU A 17 -32.22 21.61 0.04
N GLN A 18 -33.38 21.43 0.67
CA GLN A 18 -34.41 22.47 0.75
C GLN A 18 -33.92 23.70 1.53
N GLU A 19 -33.21 23.50 2.65
CA GLU A 19 -32.63 24.59 3.42
C GLU A 19 -31.57 25.37 2.62
N CYS A 20 -30.71 24.65 1.88
CA CYS A 20 -29.73 25.24 0.98
C CYS A 20 -30.39 26.09 -0.12
N PHE A 21 -31.51 25.65 -0.69
CA PHE A 21 -32.23 26.35 -1.75
C PHE A 21 -32.83 27.68 -1.26
N HIS A 22 -33.46 27.68 -0.08
CA HIS A 22 -33.99 28.91 0.54
C HIS A 22 -32.92 29.94 0.87
N LEU A 23 -31.70 29.49 1.16
CA LEU A 23 -30.58 30.37 1.51
C LEU A 23 -29.93 31.01 0.26
N ILE A 24 -30.08 30.39 -0.92
CA ILE A 24 -29.64 30.96 -2.21
C ILE A 24 -30.58 32.08 -2.68
N LEU A 25 -31.90 31.91 -2.53
CA LEU A 25 -32.89 32.87 -3.01
C LEU A 25 -32.87 34.21 -2.25
N ASN A 26 -32.42 34.22 -1.00
CA ASN A 26 -32.51 35.40 -0.12
C ASN A 26 -31.33 36.39 -0.23
N GLY A 27 -30.43 36.24 -1.22
CA GLY A 27 -29.50 37.29 -1.71
C GLY A 27 -28.44 37.87 -0.75
N LYS A 28 -28.55 37.70 0.57
CA LYS A 28 -27.74 38.40 1.59
C LYS A 28 -26.66 37.56 2.28
N LYS A 29 -26.32 36.37 1.79
CA LYS A 29 -25.34 35.48 2.47
C LYS A 29 -24.28 34.85 1.57
N LYS A 30 -23.98 35.44 0.40
CA LYS A 30 -22.96 34.93 -0.55
C LYS A 30 -21.57 34.75 0.08
N LEU A 31 -21.25 35.53 1.13
CA LEU A 31 -19.96 35.45 1.85
C LEU A 31 -19.89 34.38 2.94
N ARG A 32 -21.01 33.96 3.56
CA ARG A 32 -20.96 32.93 4.62
C ARG A 32 -20.90 31.52 4.06
N TYR A 33 -21.53 31.29 2.89
CA TYR A 33 -21.50 29.98 2.22
C TYR A 33 -20.14 29.64 1.63
N SER A 34 -19.40 30.63 1.12
CA SER A 34 -18.06 30.38 0.56
C SER A 34 -17.09 29.89 1.64
N VAL A 35 -17.14 30.43 2.86
CA VAL A 35 -16.28 30.01 3.97
C VAL A 35 -16.61 28.58 4.42
N LEU A 36 -17.88 28.25 4.60
CA LEU A 36 -18.31 26.90 4.99
C LEU A 36 -18.02 25.87 3.89
N PHE A 37 -18.22 26.23 2.62
CA PHE A 37 -17.90 25.37 1.49
C PHE A 37 -16.40 25.12 1.37
N ASN A 38 -15.57 26.16 1.55
CA ASN A 38 -14.11 26.02 1.53
C ASN A 38 -13.61 25.15 2.69
N ASP A 39 -14.19 25.27 3.88
CA ASP A 39 -13.84 24.40 5.00
C ASP A 39 -14.28 22.95 4.75
N LEU A 40 -15.47 22.72 4.22
CA LEU A 40 -15.93 21.38 3.84
C LEU A 40 -15.02 20.74 2.77
N GLN A 41 -14.64 21.50 1.73
CA GLN A 41 -13.68 21.06 0.73
C GLN A 41 -12.31 20.75 1.34
N SER A 42 -11.84 21.54 2.31
CA SER A 42 -10.60 21.31 3.06
C SER A 42 -10.68 20.03 3.90
N GLN A 43 -11.79 19.79 4.60
CA GLN A 43 -12.03 18.59 5.39
C GLN A 43 -12.08 17.33 4.49
N ILE A 44 -12.75 17.40 3.34
CA ILE A 44 -12.80 16.30 2.36
C ILE A 44 -11.38 16.00 1.84
N LYS A 45 -10.62 17.02 1.44
CA LYS A 45 -9.22 16.86 0.97
C LYS A 45 -8.33 16.23 2.06
N LYS A 46 -8.44 16.67 3.32
CA LYS A 46 -7.73 16.09 4.47
C LYS A 46 -8.09 14.61 4.68
N LYS A 47 -9.38 14.26 4.62
CA LYS A 47 -9.87 12.86 4.76
C LYS A 47 -9.34 11.96 3.62
N VAL A 48 -9.35 12.44 2.38
CA VAL A 48 -8.81 11.69 1.22
C VAL A 48 -7.30 11.48 1.35
N LYS A 49 -6.55 12.52 1.72
CA LYS A 49 -5.08 12.44 1.90
C LYS A 49 -4.70 11.45 3.02
N ASN A 50 -5.40 11.47 4.16
CA ASN A 50 -5.20 10.52 5.24
C ASN A 50 -5.53 9.07 4.84
N LYS A 51 -6.57 8.85 4.02
CA LYS A 51 -6.92 7.52 3.50
C LYS A 51 -5.86 6.98 2.54
N GLN A 52 -5.30 7.84 1.68
CA GLN A 52 -4.20 7.47 0.77
C GLN A 52 -2.91 7.17 1.55
N GLN A 53 -2.55 7.98 2.54
CA GLN A 53 -1.38 7.76 3.39
C GLN A 53 -1.50 6.44 4.19
N LYS A 54 -2.67 6.15 4.78
CA LYS A 54 -2.91 4.85 5.44
C LYS A 54 -2.80 3.67 4.47
N LYS A 55 -3.29 3.79 3.23
CA LYS A 55 -3.12 2.74 2.20
C LYS A 55 -1.64 2.56 1.82
N LEU A 56 -0.88 3.64 1.68
CA LEU A 56 0.56 3.59 1.36
C LEU A 56 1.37 2.98 2.51
N GLN A 57 1.08 3.33 3.76
CA GLN A 57 1.71 2.72 4.93
C GLN A 57 1.42 1.22 5.02
N LYS A 58 0.17 0.80 4.78
CA LYS A 58 -0.19 -0.62 4.69
C LYS A 58 0.58 -1.34 3.58
N ARG A 59 0.71 -0.74 2.39
CA ARG A 59 1.51 -1.29 1.30
C ARG A 59 3.00 -1.38 1.64
N LYS A 60 3.56 -0.37 2.32
CA LYS A 60 4.96 -0.37 2.78
C LYS A 60 5.26 -1.49 3.79
N ILE A 61 4.33 -1.76 4.71
CA ILE A 61 4.44 -2.87 5.66
C ILE A 61 4.35 -4.21 4.91
N VAL A 62 3.44 -4.34 3.94
CA VAL A 62 3.33 -5.54 3.09
C VAL A 62 4.59 -5.78 2.24
N THR A 63 5.28 -4.73 1.79
CA THR A 63 6.54 -4.86 1.03
C THR A 63 7.74 -5.24 1.90
N MET A 64 7.70 -5.02 3.21
CA MET A 64 8.77 -5.41 4.15
C MET A 64 8.67 -6.89 4.55
N ASN A 65 7.48 -7.49 4.41
CA ASN A 65 7.30 -8.93 4.57
C ASN A 65 7.89 -9.63 3.35
N SER A 66 8.73 -10.65 3.58
CA SER A 66 9.31 -11.46 2.51
C SER A 66 8.22 -11.91 1.54
N SER A 67 8.43 -11.74 0.25
CA SER A 67 7.46 -12.19 -0.76
C SER A 67 7.33 -13.71 -0.70
N ARG A 68 6.11 -14.23 -0.89
CA ARG A 68 5.87 -15.68 -0.92
C ARG A 68 6.77 -16.34 -1.96
N PRO A 69 7.48 -17.43 -1.63
CA PRO A 69 8.33 -18.12 -2.59
C PRO A 69 7.48 -18.62 -3.77
N GLY A 70 8.03 -18.49 -4.98
CA GLY A 70 7.40 -19.01 -6.20
C GLY A 70 7.36 -20.55 -6.19
N GLY A 71 6.45 -21.13 -6.97
CA GLY A 71 6.34 -22.59 -7.10
C GLY A 71 7.59 -23.26 -7.71
N ALA A 72 7.61 -24.60 -7.73
CA ALA A 72 8.77 -25.40 -8.15
C ALA A 72 9.27 -25.08 -9.57
N PHE A 73 8.36 -24.77 -10.49
CA PHE A 73 8.70 -24.34 -11.83
C PHE A 73 9.52 -23.05 -11.85
N PHE A 74 9.24 -22.08 -10.98
CA PHE A 74 9.99 -20.82 -10.94
C PHE A 74 11.42 -21.02 -10.43
N LEU A 75 11.61 -21.94 -9.47
CA LEU A 75 12.94 -22.31 -9.01
C LEU A 75 13.76 -22.95 -10.13
N PHE A 76 13.15 -23.88 -10.89
CA PHE A 76 13.75 -24.45 -12.08
C PHE A 76 14.05 -23.38 -13.15
N LEU A 77 13.09 -22.49 -13.42
CA LEU A 77 13.24 -21.42 -14.41
C LEU A 77 14.41 -20.48 -14.05
N ARG A 78 14.61 -20.19 -12.77
CA ARG A 78 15.77 -19.43 -12.28
C ARG A 78 17.08 -20.13 -12.61
N ASP A 79 17.17 -21.43 -12.33
CA ASP A 79 18.35 -22.23 -12.66
C ASP A 79 18.58 -22.31 -14.17
N PHE A 80 17.50 -22.50 -14.94
CA PHE A 80 17.53 -22.58 -16.39
C PHE A 80 18.01 -21.26 -17.01
N ARG A 81 17.54 -20.11 -16.52
CA ARG A 81 18.01 -18.79 -16.94
C ARG A 81 19.51 -18.60 -16.64
N ARG A 82 19.96 -19.03 -15.45
CA ARG A 82 21.37 -18.97 -15.05
C ARG A 82 22.25 -19.82 -15.97
N GLN A 83 21.81 -21.04 -16.30
CA GLN A 83 22.52 -21.92 -17.23
C GLN A 83 22.57 -21.34 -18.64
N ASN A 84 21.45 -20.80 -19.14
CA ASN A 84 21.42 -20.19 -20.48
C ASN A 84 22.28 -18.92 -20.57
N LYS A 85 22.30 -18.08 -19.52
CA LYS A 85 23.17 -16.90 -19.46
C LYS A 85 24.65 -17.29 -19.49
N LYS A 86 25.02 -18.41 -18.86
CA LYS A 86 26.40 -18.93 -18.91
C LYS A 86 26.78 -19.47 -20.29
N LYS A 87 25.84 -20.13 -21.00
CA LYS A 87 26.08 -20.70 -22.33
C LYS A 87 26.11 -19.64 -23.44
N ASN A 88 25.24 -18.63 -23.35
CA ASN A 88 25.09 -17.60 -24.39
C ASN A 88 25.57 -16.24 -23.89
N LYS A 89 26.86 -16.11 -23.57
CA LYS A 89 27.42 -14.84 -23.07
C LYS A 89 27.38 -13.71 -24.13
N THR A 90 27.37 -14.05 -25.42
CA THR A 90 27.51 -13.11 -26.54
C THR A 90 26.19 -12.66 -27.15
N LYS A 91 25.14 -13.50 -27.14
CA LYS A 91 23.83 -13.18 -27.74
C LYS A 91 22.79 -12.89 -26.66
N LYS A 92 22.23 -11.68 -26.68
CA LYS A 92 21.10 -11.30 -25.81
C LYS A 92 19.82 -12.02 -26.28
N ILE A 93 19.59 -13.23 -25.77
CA ILE A 93 18.33 -13.94 -26.00
C ILE A 93 17.22 -13.27 -25.20
N GLN A 94 16.08 -13.00 -25.85
CA GLN A 94 14.91 -12.43 -25.19
C GLN A 94 14.37 -13.36 -24.09
N GLN A 95 13.97 -12.78 -22.94
CA GLN A 95 13.47 -13.56 -21.80
C GLN A 95 12.22 -14.38 -22.12
N LYS A 96 11.40 -13.92 -23.07
CA LYS A 96 10.20 -14.61 -23.57
C LYS A 96 10.56 -15.97 -24.16
N GLU A 97 11.58 -16.01 -25.02
CA GLU A 97 12.06 -17.23 -25.65
C GLU A 97 12.69 -18.21 -24.65
N ILE A 98 13.43 -17.70 -23.66
CA ILE A 98 13.98 -18.54 -22.58
C ILE A 98 12.85 -19.21 -21.78
N SER A 99 11.77 -18.47 -21.51
CA SER A 99 10.64 -18.99 -20.72
C SER A 99 9.82 -20.02 -21.50
N LYS A 100 9.65 -19.85 -22.82
CA LYS A 100 9.06 -20.88 -23.71
C LYS A 100 9.88 -22.17 -23.66
N ARG A 101 11.20 -22.08 -23.88
CA ARG A 101 12.11 -23.24 -23.84
C ARG A 101 12.10 -23.93 -22.48
N ALA A 102 12.10 -23.16 -21.39
CA ALA A 102 12.03 -23.71 -20.04
C ALA A 102 10.73 -24.51 -19.81
N SER A 103 9.59 -24.05 -20.35
CA SER A 103 8.31 -24.75 -20.21
C SER A 103 8.34 -26.12 -20.90
N ILE A 104 8.94 -26.18 -22.09
CA ILE A 104 9.13 -27.43 -22.83
C ILE A 104 10.07 -28.38 -22.06
N GLU A 105 11.22 -27.87 -21.59
CA GLU A 105 12.20 -28.65 -20.83
C GLU A 105 11.63 -29.16 -19.50
N TRP A 106 10.77 -28.38 -18.84
CA TRP A 106 10.10 -28.80 -17.61
C TRP A 106 9.15 -29.98 -17.85
N GLY A 107 8.42 -29.98 -18.97
CA GLY A 107 7.55 -31.09 -19.36
C GLY A 107 8.33 -32.38 -19.62
N LYS A 108 9.52 -32.27 -20.22
CA LYS A 108 10.44 -33.39 -20.50
C LYS A 108 11.21 -33.87 -19.27
N LEU A 109 11.22 -33.10 -18.17
CA LEU A 109 12.00 -33.42 -16.99
C LEU A 109 11.48 -34.70 -16.29
N LYS A 110 12.39 -35.62 -15.93
CA LYS A 110 12.04 -36.82 -15.14
C LYS A 110 11.34 -36.45 -13.84
N LYS A 111 10.36 -37.26 -13.42
CA LYS A 111 9.57 -37.04 -12.19
C LYS A 111 10.45 -36.93 -10.94
N SER A 112 11.55 -37.69 -10.87
CA SER A 112 12.54 -37.61 -9.79
C SER A 112 13.18 -36.23 -9.66
N LYS A 113 13.58 -35.61 -10.78
CA LYS A 113 14.15 -34.25 -10.78
C LYS A 113 13.10 -33.20 -10.42
N ARG A 114 11.86 -33.35 -10.90
CA ARG A 114 10.74 -32.46 -10.51
C ARG A 114 10.46 -32.54 -9.00
N ASN A 115 10.50 -33.75 -8.42
CA ASN A 115 10.32 -33.95 -6.99
C ASN A 115 11.39 -33.23 -6.15
N LYS A 116 12.64 -33.16 -6.62
CA LYS A 116 13.69 -32.39 -5.94
C LYS A 116 13.32 -30.91 -5.83
N TYR A 117 12.85 -30.29 -6.91
CA TYR A 117 12.38 -28.90 -6.89
C TYR A 117 11.15 -28.71 -5.99
N ASN A 118 10.22 -29.66 -6.00
CA ASN A 118 9.06 -29.63 -5.09
C ASN A 118 9.47 -29.68 -3.62
N LYS A 119 10.47 -30.51 -3.26
CA LYS A 119 10.96 -30.61 -1.88
C LYS A 119 11.56 -29.28 -1.40
N ILE A 120 12.43 -28.68 -2.21
CA ILE A 120 13.05 -27.38 -1.89
C ILE A 120 12.00 -26.29 -1.70
N ILE A 121 10.97 -26.24 -2.56
CA ILE A 121 9.90 -25.25 -2.41
C ILE A 121 9.05 -25.48 -1.17
N LYS A 122 8.80 -26.73 -0.77
CA LYS A 122 8.08 -27.02 0.48
C LYS A 122 8.85 -26.46 1.68
N GLU A 123 10.16 -26.67 1.73
CA GLU A 123 11.03 -26.13 2.78
C GLU A 123 11.01 -24.59 2.79
N GLN A 124 11.14 -23.95 1.63
CA GLN A 124 11.08 -22.48 1.51
C GLN A 124 9.71 -21.90 1.90
N ILE A 125 8.62 -22.57 1.55
CA ILE A 125 7.26 -22.16 1.96
C ILE A 125 7.13 -22.25 3.48
N GLN A 126 7.65 -23.32 4.08
CA GLN A 126 7.58 -23.52 5.53
C GLN A 126 8.40 -22.46 6.29
N GLU A 127 9.61 -22.17 5.81
CA GLU A 127 10.43 -21.08 6.35
C GLU A 127 9.71 -19.73 6.24
N TRP A 128 9.13 -19.43 5.08
CA TRP A 128 8.34 -18.22 4.87
C TRP A 128 7.13 -18.14 5.83
N LEU A 129 6.41 -19.23 6.04
CA LEU A 129 5.31 -19.29 7.01
C LEU A 129 5.79 -19.04 8.45
N ASN A 130 6.96 -19.57 8.82
CA ASN A 130 7.54 -19.32 10.14
C ASN A 130 7.95 -17.86 10.32
N SER A 131 8.60 -17.25 9.32
CA SER A 131 8.98 -15.84 9.35
C SER A 131 7.76 -14.91 9.44
N THR A 132 6.70 -15.20 8.70
CA THR A 132 5.47 -14.39 8.72
C THR A 132 4.75 -14.45 10.06
N LYS A 133 4.65 -15.63 10.70
CA LYS A 133 4.10 -15.77 12.05
C LYS A 133 4.89 -14.97 13.10
N ASN A 134 6.21 -14.99 13.02
CA ASN A 134 7.07 -14.23 13.93
C ASN A 134 6.85 -12.72 13.81
N LEU A 135 6.71 -12.21 12.58
CA LEU A 135 6.45 -10.79 12.32
C LEU A 135 5.06 -10.35 12.82
N GLU A 136 4.07 -11.23 12.71
CA GLU A 136 2.73 -10.95 13.24
C GLU A 136 2.75 -10.85 14.77
N ASN A 137 3.42 -11.80 15.44
CA ASN A 137 3.59 -11.77 16.90
C ASN A 137 4.34 -10.51 17.37
N GLU A 138 5.41 -10.12 16.67
CA GLU A 138 6.18 -8.92 16.97
C GLU A 138 5.36 -7.64 16.78
N SER A 139 4.53 -7.59 15.73
CA SER A 139 3.62 -6.47 15.49
C SER A 139 2.54 -6.34 16.57
N GLN A 140 2.10 -7.47 17.15
CA GLN A 140 1.16 -7.46 18.27
C GLN A 140 1.82 -7.00 19.58
N ARG A 141 3.07 -7.40 19.84
CA ARG A 141 3.84 -6.93 21.02
C ARG A 141 4.02 -5.42 21.01
N LYS A 142 4.42 -4.85 19.86
CA LYS A 142 4.59 -3.39 19.70
C LYS A 142 3.31 -2.59 19.88
N ARG A 143 2.13 -3.19 19.65
CA ARG A 143 0.84 -2.52 19.92
C ARG A 143 0.46 -2.52 21.40
N LYS A 144 0.87 -3.54 22.16
CA LYS A 144 0.60 -3.66 23.60
C LYS A 144 1.58 -2.87 24.45
N SER A 145 2.79 -2.64 23.94
CA SER A 145 3.87 -1.96 24.66
C SER A 145 3.95 -0.46 24.41
N VAL A 146 2.93 0.17 23.81
CA VAL A 146 2.78 1.62 23.89
C VAL A 146 2.07 1.87 25.22
N PRO A 147 2.77 2.32 26.27
CA PRO A 147 2.09 2.77 27.48
C PRO A 147 1.08 3.81 27.01
N SER A 148 -0.19 3.65 27.41
CA SER A 148 -1.16 4.71 27.24
C SER A 148 -0.56 5.93 27.92
N GLU A 149 -0.06 6.87 27.11
CA GLU A 149 0.29 8.20 27.55
C GLU A 149 -1.01 8.74 28.13
N SER A 150 -1.11 8.67 29.46
CA SER A 150 -2.21 9.22 30.22
C SER A 150 -2.28 10.67 29.81
N VAL A 151 -3.42 11.03 29.23
CA VAL A 151 -3.75 12.42 29.02
C VAL A 151 -3.99 12.95 30.42
N ASP A 152 -2.95 13.53 31.02
CA ASP A 152 -3.09 14.26 32.26
C ASP A 152 -4.09 15.41 31.98
N GLU A 153 -5.16 15.47 32.77
CA GLU A 153 -6.31 16.37 32.59
C GLU A 153 -5.98 17.86 32.79
N GLU A 154 -4.73 18.21 33.07
CA GLU A 154 -4.32 19.60 33.24
C GLU A 154 -3.70 20.17 31.95
N GLY A 155 -4.58 20.77 31.15
CA GLY A 155 -4.24 21.34 29.85
C GLY A 155 -3.20 22.47 29.93
N ASN A 156 -2.03 22.24 29.33
CA ASN A 156 -1.36 23.22 28.47
C ASN A 156 -0.10 22.66 27.80
N HIS A 157 -0.17 22.29 26.52
CA HIS A 157 1.03 22.19 25.68
C HIS A 157 0.78 22.66 24.25
N THR A 158 0.92 23.98 24.06
CA THR A 158 1.08 24.60 22.74
C THR A 158 2.52 24.37 22.24
N LYS A 159 2.80 23.18 21.70
CA LYS A 159 4.01 22.98 20.88
C LYS A 159 3.86 23.80 19.60
N LYS A 160 4.43 25.01 19.59
CA LYS A 160 4.54 25.89 18.43
C LYS A 160 5.11 25.09 17.26
N PHE A 161 4.26 24.80 16.29
CA PHE A 161 4.63 24.18 15.03
C PHE A 161 5.54 25.17 14.29
N ARG A 162 6.86 25.01 14.42
CA ARG A 162 7.80 25.71 13.53
C ARG A 162 7.75 24.99 12.19
N PRO A 163 7.24 25.62 11.11
CA PRO A 163 7.31 25.01 9.79
C PRO A 163 8.79 24.74 9.46
N PRO A 164 9.12 23.59 8.86
CA PRO A 164 10.49 23.30 8.45
C PRO A 164 10.91 24.39 7.45
N THR A 165 11.94 25.15 7.81
CA THR A 165 12.56 26.10 6.90
C THR A 165 13.10 25.32 5.73
N ARG A 166 12.50 25.57 4.57
CA ARG A 166 12.86 24.97 3.28
C ARG A 166 14.26 25.46 2.93
N LYS A 167 15.29 24.72 3.33
CA LYS A 167 16.65 24.96 2.83
C LYS A 167 16.60 24.75 1.31
N ASN A 168 17.04 25.76 0.58
CA ASN A 168 17.16 25.74 -0.87
C ASN A 168 18.15 24.65 -1.27
N ASP A 169 17.63 23.48 -1.66
CA ASP A 169 18.41 22.48 -2.37
C ASP A 169 18.60 22.98 -3.81
N GLN A 170 19.68 23.74 -4.01
CA GLN A 170 20.29 23.91 -5.32
C GLN A 170 20.81 22.55 -5.77
N PHE A 171 20.00 21.81 -6.53
CA PHE A 171 20.49 20.66 -7.26
C PHE A 171 21.36 21.15 -8.44
N PRO A 172 22.66 20.84 -8.49
CA PRO A 172 23.48 21.15 -9.65
C PRO A 172 22.94 20.36 -10.85
N ARG A 173 22.58 21.06 -11.91
CA ARG A 173 22.30 20.46 -13.22
C ARG A 173 23.63 19.95 -13.77
N LEU A 174 23.95 18.69 -13.49
CA LEU A 174 24.89 17.94 -14.31
C LEU A 174 24.06 17.26 -15.39
N PHE A 175 24.27 17.65 -16.65
CA PHE A 175 24.47 16.77 -17.80
C PHE A 175 24.34 17.60 -19.08
N GLU A 176 25.47 18.10 -19.57
CA GLU A 176 25.72 18.25 -21.00
C GLU A 176 26.82 17.25 -21.36
N TYR A 177 26.47 16.27 -22.19
CA TYR A 177 27.33 15.46 -23.04
C TYR A 177 26.53 15.08 -24.27
#